data_AF-A0A9Q3KTF8-F1
#
_entry.id   AF-A0A9Q3KTF8-F1
#
_cell.length_a   1.000
_cell.length_b   1.000
_cell.length_c   1.000
_cell.angle_alpha   90.00
_cell.angle_beta   90.00
_cell.angle_gamma   90.00
#
_symmetry.space_group_name_H-M   'P 1'
#
loop_
_entity.id
_entity.type
_entity.pdbx_description
1 polymer ?
#
loop_
_entity_poly.entity_id
_entity_poly.type
_entity_poly.pdbx_seq_one_letter_code
_entity_poly.pdbx_strand_id
1 'polypeptide(L)'
;MDNPYHPDDIKPDAMVVNKARSPSQYQDGDNMSYSEKEALKQLPEASSWPKFSGTGEHDHTELIDYIYGLFIDVPSIPDYWITARLNTAFEGHASIWYTEMKQFHGRRNWPWWKSQIIQKYSNGTWIWQNTMSFENDKYSVDKDSYEWFFRQPKRLKAIDPQINTQMRNHKLLTQMPGELENALNCRCN
;
A
#
# COMPACT_ATOMS: atom_id res chain seq x y z
N MET A 1 -55.47 21.83 -0.48
CA MET A 1 -54.03 22.04 -0.69
C MET A 1 -53.44 20.67 -0.88
N ASP A 2 -53.33 20.32 -2.15
CA ASP A 2 -53.28 18.98 -2.66
C ASP A 2 -51.88 18.38 -2.62
N ASN A 3 -51.87 17.09 -2.29
CA ASN A 3 -50.74 16.17 -2.34
C ASN A 3 -50.42 15.83 -3.81
N PRO A 4 -49.22 16.14 -4.36
CA PRO A 4 -48.88 15.76 -5.72
C PRO A 4 -47.92 14.57 -5.69
N TYR A 5 -48.41 13.41 -5.26
CA TYR A 5 -47.79 12.13 -5.59
C TYR A 5 -48.87 11.23 -6.18
N HIS A 6 -49.00 11.29 -7.51
CA HIS A 6 -49.68 10.27 -8.30
C HIS A 6 -48.61 9.50 -9.09
N PRO A 7 -48.53 8.17 -8.98
CA PRO A 7 -47.44 7.38 -9.55
C PRO A 7 -47.82 6.81 -10.91
N ASP A 8 -48.02 7.62 -11.96
CA ASP A 8 -48.35 7.08 -13.30
C ASP A 8 -47.98 8.05 -14.44
N ASP A 9 -46.69 8.30 -14.68
CA ASP A 9 -46.24 8.96 -15.93
C ASP A 9 -44.76 8.66 -16.26
N ILE A 10 -44.46 7.42 -16.66
CA ILE A 10 -43.32 7.14 -17.55
C ILE A 10 -43.80 6.18 -18.64
N LYS A 11 -43.95 6.72 -19.85
CA LYS A 11 -44.30 5.99 -21.07
C LYS A 11 -43.24 4.90 -21.39
N PRO A 12 -43.65 3.68 -21.79
CA PRO A 12 -42.71 2.68 -22.29
C PRO A 12 -42.49 2.87 -23.80
N ASP A 13 -41.49 3.69 -24.17
CA ASP A 13 -41.05 3.77 -25.56
C ASP A 13 -39.87 2.84 -25.85
N ALA A 14 -40.10 1.98 -26.85
CA ALA A 14 -39.14 1.20 -27.63
C ALA A 14 -38.33 0.12 -26.90
N MET A 15 -38.86 -1.10 -26.92
CA MET A 15 -38.07 -2.33 -26.90
C MET A 15 -37.11 -2.35 -28.10
N VAL A 16 -35.89 -1.86 -27.91
CA VAL A 16 -34.77 -2.22 -28.79
C VAL A 16 -34.44 -3.69 -28.48
N VAL A 17 -34.88 -4.56 -29.39
CA VAL A 17 -34.45 -5.95 -29.49
C VAL A 17 -32.93 -5.96 -29.52
N ASN A 18 -32.30 -6.27 -28.39
CA ASN A 18 -30.88 -6.59 -28.33
C ASN A 18 -30.68 -7.90 -29.10
N LYS A 19 -30.34 -7.74 -30.38
CA LYS A 19 -29.76 -8.74 -31.25
C LYS A 19 -28.71 -9.49 -30.44
N ALA A 20 -28.91 -10.81 -30.28
CA ALA A 20 -27.99 -11.71 -29.61
C ALA A 20 -26.56 -11.39 -30.04
N ARG A 21 -25.74 -10.92 -29.09
CA ARG A 21 -24.33 -10.65 -29.32
C ARG A 21 -23.66 -12.01 -29.50
N SER A 22 -23.20 -12.30 -30.71
CA SER A 22 -22.49 -13.53 -31.05
C SER A 22 -21.35 -13.80 -30.07
N PRO A 23 -21.18 -15.04 -29.57
CA PRO A 23 -20.04 -15.42 -28.75
C PRO A 23 -18.83 -15.65 -29.65
N SER A 24 -18.08 -14.59 -29.91
CA SER A 24 -16.74 -14.60 -30.50
C SER A 24 -16.20 -13.19 -30.22
N GLN A 25 -15.24 -12.97 -29.31
CA GLN A 25 -13.94 -13.62 -29.23
C GLN A 25 -13.50 -13.69 -27.74
N TYR A 26 -13.61 -14.85 -27.13
CA TYR A 26 -12.66 -15.25 -26.09
C TYR A 26 -11.70 -16.21 -26.78
N GLN A 27 -10.53 -15.71 -27.17
CA GLN A 27 -9.41 -16.60 -27.47
C GLN A 27 -8.85 -17.05 -26.13
N ASP A 28 -9.31 -18.22 -25.69
CA ASP A 28 -8.68 -19.01 -24.65
C ASP A 28 -7.30 -19.50 -25.10
N GLY A 29 -6.37 -19.52 -24.15
CA GLY A 29 -5.35 -20.55 -24.04
C GLY A 29 -4.07 -20.36 -24.86
N ASP A 30 -2.96 -20.15 -24.16
CA ASP A 30 -1.59 -20.42 -24.62
C ASP A 30 -0.96 -19.52 -25.69
N ASN A 31 -0.84 -18.22 -25.41
CA ASN A 31 0.34 -17.50 -25.90
C ASN A 31 0.85 -16.45 -24.91
N MET A 32 1.15 -16.89 -23.69
CA MET A 32 2.05 -16.13 -22.82
C MET A 32 3.41 -16.08 -23.50
N SER A 33 3.93 -14.87 -23.71
CA SER A 33 5.24 -14.67 -24.35
C SER A 33 6.31 -15.45 -23.59
N TYR A 34 7.33 -15.93 -24.29
CA TYR A 34 8.49 -16.58 -23.66
C TYR A 34 9.09 -15.71 -22.54
N SER A 35 9.17 -14.39 -22.78
CA SER A 35 9.63 -13.42 -21.78
C SER A 35 8.72 -13.30 -20.56
N GLU A 36 7.41 -13.42 -20.71
CA GLU A 36 6.46 -13.42 -19.60
C GLU A 36 6.56 -14.70 -18.78
N LYS A 37 6.77 -15.86 -19.43
CA LYS A 37 7.01 -17.14 -18.76
C LYS A 37 8.30 -17.12 -17.94
N GLU A 38 9.35 -16.49 -18.46
CA GLU A 38 10.61 -16.32 -17.73
C GLU A 38 10.47 -15.34 -16.55
N ALA A 39 9.81 -14.20 -16.74
CA ALA A 39 9.51 -13.26 -15.67
C ALA A 39 8.69 -13.91 -14.54
N LEU A 40 7.72 -14.76 -14.88
CA LEU A 40 6.90 -15.48 -13.91
C LEU A 40 7.72 -16.45 -13.05
N LYS A 41 8.77 -17.07 -13.59
CA LYS A 41 9.67 -17.97 -12.86
C LYS A 41 10.59 -17.23 -11.89
N GLN A 42 10.90 -15.97 -12.19
CA GLN A 42 11.74 -15.12 -11.34
C GLN A 42 10.96 -14.52 -10.17
N LEU A 43 9.64 -14.53 -10.23
CA LEU A 43 8.80 -14.05 -9.14
C LEU A 43 8.84 -14.97 -7.92
N PRO A 44 9.05 -14.42 -6.72
CA PRO A 44 8.81 -15.15 -5.48
C PRO A 44 7.39 -15.71 -5.40
N GLU A 45 7.26 -16.83 -4.71
CA GLU A 45 5.96 -17.42 -4.44
C GLU A 45 5.05 -16.44 -3.69
N ALA A 46 3.75 -16.44 -4.02
CA ALA A 46 2.79 -15.52 -3.40
C ALA A 46 2.65 -15.73 -1.87
N SER A 47 3.05 -16.90 -1.38
CA SER A 47 3.12 -17.27 0.04
C SER A 47 4.24 -16.55 0.79
N SER A 48 5.35 -16.19 0.12
CA SER A 48 6.51 -15.54 0.71
C SER A 48 6.38 -14.01 0.78
N TRP A 49 5.27 -13.46 0.31
CA TRP A 49 5.03 -12.02 0.29
C TRP A 49 4.76 -11.52 1.71
N PRO A 50 5.16 -10.27 2.03
CA PRO A 50 4.88 -9.68 3.34
C PRO A 50 3.37 -9.64 3.60
N LYS A 51 3.01 -9.96 4.84
CA LYS A 51 1.62 -9.99 5.28
C LYS A 51 1.17 -8.61 5.72
N PHE A 52 -0.03 -8.25 5.30
CA PHE A 52 -0.62 -6.96 5.55
C PHE A 52 -1.98 -7.14 6.24
N SER A 53 -2.02 -6.77 7.52
CA SER A 53 -3.19 -6.95 8.39
C SER A 53 -4.08 -5.70 8.46
N GLY A 54 -3.51 -4.53 8.16
CA GLY A 54 -4.14 -3.23 8.37
C GLY A 54 -3.97 -2.67 9.78
N THR A 55 -3.27 -3.38 10.66
CA THR A 55 -3.08 -3.02 12.09
C THR A 55 -1.62 -2.87 12.49
N GLY A 56 -0.67 -3.28 11.64
CA GLY A 56 0.76 -3.12 11.92
C GLY A 56 1.21 -1.67 11.73
N GLU A 57 2.26 -1.27 12.46
CA GLU A 57 2.79 0.11 12.40
C GLU A 57 3.23 0.50 10.98
N HIS A 58 3.82 -0.45 10.24
CA HIS A 58 4.39 -0.22 8.89
C HIS A 58 4.01 -1.30 7.87
N ASP A 59 3.01 -2.13 8.17
CA ASP A 59 2.68 -3.31 7.36
C ASP A 59 2.29 -2.97 5.90
N HIS A 60 1.48 -1.93 5.68
CA HIS A 60 1.13 -1.47 4.33
C HIS A 60 2.32 -0.85 3.58
N THR A 61 3.18 -0.10 4.28
CA THR A 61 4.37 0.50 3.66
C THR A 61 5.38 -0.56 3.26
N GLU A 62 5.53 -1.61 4.06
CA GLU A 62 6.42 -2.74 3.77
C GLU A 62 5.90 -3.55 2.58
N LEU A 63 4.59 -3.78 2.48
CA LEU A 63 3.98 -4.40 1.30
C LEU A 63 4.21 -3.56 0.03
N ILE A 64 4.05 -2.24 0.11
CA ILE A 64 4.24 -1.33 -1.02
C ILE A 64 5.71 -1.33 -1.47
N ASP A 65 6.65 -1.21 -0.54
CA ASP A 65 8.09 -1.19 -0.82
C ASP A 65 8.55 -2.56 -1.38
N TYR A 66 8.02 -3.67 -0.87
CA TYR A 66 8.29 -5.01 -1.41
C TYR A 66 7.82 -5.18 -2.86
N ILE A 67 6.57 -4.79 -3.16
CA ILE A 67 6.04 -4.87 -4.54
C ILE A 67 6.82 -3.95 -5.48
N TYR A 68 7.25 -2.78 -5.00
CA TYR A 68 8.13 -1.90 -5.77
C TYR A 68 9.48 -2.57 -6.09
N GLY A 69 10.05 -3.31 -5.13
CA GLY A 69 11.23 -4.16 -5.34
C GLY A 69 11.01 -5.20 -6.44
N LEU A 70 9.85 -5.87 -6.47
CA LEU A 70 9.53 -6.85 -7.53
C LEU A 70 9.55 -6.22 -8.94
N PHE A 71 9.07 -5.00 -9.09
CA PHE A 71 9.13 -4.29 -10.38
C PHE A 71 10.55 -3.88 -10.78
N ILE A 72 11.44 -3.65 -9.80
CA ILE A 72 12.86 -3.38 -10.06
C ILE A 72 13.58 -4.66 -10.47
N ASP A 73 13.36 -5.75 -9.73
CA ASP A 73 14.04 -7.02 -9.94
C ASP A 73 13.57 -7.73 -11.22
N VAL A 74 12.28 -7.56 -11.57
CA VAL A 74 11.66 -8.15 -12.76
C VAL A 74 10.97 -7.06 -13.59
N PRO A 75 11.70 -6.23 -14.35
CA PRO A 75 11.12 -5.09 -15.08
C PRO A 75 10.07 -5.44 -16.13
N SER A 76 10.13 -6.66 -16.67
CA SER A 76 9.20 -7.15 -17.69
C SER A 76 7.91 -7.72 -17.12
N ILE A 77 7.70 -7.68 -15.80
CA ILE A 77 6.50 -8.25 -15.20
C ILE A 77 5.24 -7.44 -15.53
N PRO A 78 4.20 -8.09 -16.10
CA PRO A 78 2.91 -7.46 -16.23
C PRO A 78 2.23 -7.23 -14.87
N ASP A 79 1.65 -6.05 -14.72
CA ASP A 79 0.90 -5.62 -13.54
C ASP A 79 -0.19 -6.61 -13.07
N TYR A 80 -0.84 -7.29 -14.02
CA TYR A 80 -1.90 -8.25 -13.72
C TYR A 80 -1.41 -9.45 -12.89
N TRP A 81 -0.13 -9.83 -12.99
CA TRP A 81 0.44 -10.90 -12.16
C TRP A 81 0.54 -10.50 -10.70
N ILE A 82 0.92 -9.25 -10.46
CA ILE A 82 1.00 -8.69 -9.11
C ILE A 82 -0.39 -8.60 -8.50
N THR A 83 -1.34 -8.02 -9.24
CA THR A 83 -2.72 -7.82 -8.74
C THR A 83 -3.50 -9.12 -8.61
N ALA A 84 -3.15 -10.17 -9.38
CA ALA A 84 -3.71 -11.52 -9.23
C ALA A 84 -3.27 -12.20 -7.94
N ARG A 85 -2.04 -11.95 -7.48
CA ARG A 85 -1.47 -12.53 -6.25
C ARG A 85 -1.71 -11.67 -5.01
N LEU A 86 -2.16 -10.43 -5.17
CA LEU A 86 -2.28 -9.49 -4.06
C LEU A 86 -3.18 -9.98 -2.92
N ASN A 87 -4.18 -10.82 -3.20
CA ASN A 87 -5.06 -11.42 -2.19
C ASN A 87 -4.31 -12.27 -1.14
N THR A 88 -3.15 -12.85 -1.47
CA THR A 88 -2.38 -13.68 -0.54
C THR A 88 -1.60 -12.87 0.48
N ALA A 89 -1.36 -11.59 0.20
CA ALA A 89 -0.67 -10.67 1.10
C ALA A 89 -1.60 -10.10 2.17
N PHE A 90 -2.91 -9.99 1.91
CA PHE A 90 -3.85 -9.43 2.88
C PHE A 90 -4.34 -10.46 3.90
N GLU A 91 -4.32 -10.06 5.17
CA GLU A 91 -4.79 -10.86 6.30
C GLU A 91 -5.73 -10.05 7.20
N GLY A 92 -6.52 -10.74 8.03
CA GLY A 92 -7.45 -10.11 8.97
C GLY A 92 -8.42 -9.12 8.31
N HIS A 93 -8.56 -7.94 8.92
CA HIS A 93 -9.46 -6.88 8.46
C HIS A 93 -9.10 -6.36 7.06
N ALA A 94 -7.81 -6.33 6.71
CA ALA A 94 -7.38 -5.87 5.40
C ALA A 94 -7.80 -6.82 4.26
N SER A 95 -7.91 -8.12 4.54
CA SER A 95 -8.39 -9.12 3.57
C SER A 95 -9.87 -8.93 3.23
N ILE A 96 -10.69 -8.63 4.25
CA ILE A 96 -12.13 -8.33 4.09
C ILE A 96 -12.28 -7.06 3.23
N TRP A 97 -11.60 -5.98 3.62
CA TRP A 97 -11.61 -4.72 2.87
C TRP A 97 -11.16 -4.91 1.41
N TYR A 98 -10.08 -5.66 1.16
CA TYR A 98 -9.60 -5.92 -0.19
C TYR A 98 -10.64 -6.66 -1.03
N THR A 99 -11.30 -7.66 -0.45
CA THR A 99 -12.32 -8.46 -1.13
C THR A 99 -13.52 -7.61 -1.54
N GLU A 100 -14.03 -6.78 -0.63
CA GLU A 100 -15.13 -5.84 -0.91
C GLU A 100 -14.76 -4.83 -2.00
N MET A 101 -13.58 -4.23 -1.90
CA MET A 101 -13.07 -3.28 -2.89
C MET A 101 -12.93 -3.92 -4.28
N LYS A 102 -12.45 -5.16 -4.34
CA LYS A 102 -12.30 -5.91 -5.59
C LYS A 102 -13.65 -6.27 -6.21
N GLN A 103 -14.65 -6.61 -5.39
CA GLN A 103 -16.01 -6.87 -5.88
C GLN A 103 -16.65 -5.60 -6.46
N PHE A 104 -16.47 -4.45 -5.82
CA PHE A 104 -17.09 -3.20 -6.26
C PHE A 104 -16.39 -2.57 -7.48
N HIS A 105 -15.05 -2.56 -7.49
CA HIS A 105 -14.27 -1.87 -8.54
C HIS A 105 -13.76 -2.79 -9.65
N GLY A 106 -13.86 -4.11 -9.49
CA GLY A 106 -13.40 -5.10 -10.45
C GLY A 106 -11.88 -5.20 -10.55
N ARG A 107 -11.37 -5.57 -11.74
CA ARG A 107 -9.93 -5.65 -12.01
C ARG A 107 -9.33 -4.24 -12.13
N ARG A 108 -8.30 -3.97 -11.34
CA ARG A 108 -7.57 -2.69 -11.31
C ARG A 108 -6.07 -2.95 -11.27
N ASN A 109 -5.31 -1.98 -11.73
CA ASN A 109 -3.85 -2.07 -11.79
C ASN A 109 -3.18 -1.74 -10.44
N TRP A 110 -1.90 -2.06 -10.30
CA TRP A 110 -1.15 -1.80 -9.07
C TRP A 110 -1.10 -0.32 -8.68
N PRO A 111 -0.88 0.66 -9.57
CA PRO A 111 -0.89 2.08 -9.18
C PRO A 111 -2.20 2.51 -8.51
N TRP A 112 -3.33 1.97 -8.98
CA TRP A 112 -4.62 2.20 -8.34
C TRP A 112 -4.72 1.50 -6.98
N TRP A 113 -4.31 0.24 -6.86
CA TRP A 113 -4.30 -0.46 -5.57
C TRP A 113 -3.41 0.23 -4.54
N LYS A 114 -2.22 0.67 -4.94
CA LYS A 114 -1.30 1.44 -4.12
C LYS A 114 -1.97 2.71 -3.58
N SER A 115 -2.67 3.47 -4.43
CA SER A 115 -3.35 4.70 -3.99
C SER A 115 -4.48 4.41 -2.99
N GLN A 116 -5.24 3.34 -3.20
CA GLN A 116 -6.31 2.93 -2.28
C GLN A 116 -5.77 2.44 -0.93
N ILE A 117 -4.67 1.68 -0.93
CA ILE A 117 -4.00 1.24 0.30
C ILE A 117 -3.52 2.45 1.10
N ILE A 118 -2.81 3.39 0.45
CA ILE A 118 -2.34 4.62 1.10
C ILE A 118 -3.51 5.43 1.64
N GLN A 119 -4.57 5.63 0.84
CA GLN A 119 -5.74 6.40 1.25
C GLN A 119 -6.44 5.80 2.48
N LYS A 120 -6.52 4.47 2.57
CA LYS A 120 -7.21 3.77 3.66
C LYS A 120 -6.36 3.71 4.94
N TYR A 121 -5.08 3.36 4.81
CA TYR A 121 -4.22 2.96 5.92
C TYR A 121 -3.17 4.00 6.31
N SER A 122 -2.84 4.94 5.44
CA SER A 122 -1.99 6.11 5.76
C SER A 122 -2.85 7.32 6.15
N ASN A 123 -3.88 7.11 6.96
CA ASN A 123 -4.80 8.17 7.37
C ASN A 123 -4.22 9.01 8.54
N GLY A 124 -4.88 10.12 8.87
CA GLY A 124 -4.41 11.03 9.93
C GLY A 124 -4.25 10.39 11.30
N THR A 125 -5.04 9.37 11.64
CA THR A 125 -4.90 8.63 12.90
C THR A 125 -3.61 7.82 12.92
N TRP A 126 -3.28 7.16 11.81
CA TRP A 126 -2.02 6.42 11.66
C TRP A 126 -0.80 7.35 11.71
N ILE A 127 -0.87 8.50 11.03
CA ILE A 127 0.19 9.53 11.10
C ILE A 127 0.38 9.99 12.55
N TRP A 128 -0.72 10.30 13.25
CA TRP A 128 -0.67 10.71 14.65
C TRP A 128 -0.06 9.63 15.55
N GLN A 129 -0.44 8.36 15.37
CA GLN A 129 0.14 7.23 16.11
C GLN A 129 1.66 7.11 15.86
N ASN A 130 2.11 7.30 14.62
CA ASN A 130 3.54 7.32 14.29
C ASN A 130 4.26 8.50 14.96
N THR A 131 3.64 9.69 14.99
CA THR A 131 4.18 10.87 15.69
C THR A 131 4.34 10.59 17.18
N MET A 132 3.30 10.08 17.83
CA MET A 132 3.36 9.74 19.26
C MET A 132 4.39 8.63 19.53
N SER A 133 4.49 7.64 18.65
CA SER A 133 5.48 6.56 18.78
C SER A 133 6.91 7.09 18.59
N PHE A 134 7.12 8.04 17.69
CA PHE A 134 8.40 8.71 17.50
C PHE A 134 8.79 9.55 18.72
N GLU A 135 7.87 10.36 19.25
CA GLU A 135 8.15 11.27 20.37
C GLU A 135 8.36 10.56 21.71
N ASN A 136 7.68 9.44 21.93
CA ASN A 136 7.79 8.67 23.17
C ASN A 136 8.96 7.68 23.17
N ASP A 137 9.41 7.22 22.01
CA ASP A 137 10.47 6.22 21.88
C ASP A 137 11.87 6.87 21.80
N LYS A 138 12.27 7.55 22.88
CA LYS A 138 13.62 8.11 23.03
C LYS A 138 14.68 7.02 23.06
N TYR A 139 15.86 7.31 22.53
CA TYR A 139 16.99 6.41 22.61
C TYR A 139 17.45 6.23 24.06
N SER A 140 17.88 5.02 24.42
CA SER A 140 18.48 4.71 25.72
C SER A 140 19.56 3.65 25.52
N VAL A 141 20.62 3.69 26.33
CA VAL A 141 21.76 2.75 26.23
C VAL A 141 21.33 1.29 26.41
N ASP A 142 20.23 1.07 27.14
CA ASP A 142 19.67 -0.27 27.38
C ASP A 142 18.91 -0.87 26.18
N LYS A 143 18.64 -0.09 25.13
CA LYS A 143 17.96 -0.57 23.92
C LYS A 143 18.97 -1.03 22.89
N ASP A 144 18.56 -2.01 22.08
CA ASP A 144 19.32 -2.36 20.87
C ASP A 144 19.40 -1.13 19.95
N SER A 145 20.61 -0.61 19.80
CA SER A 145 20.87 0.56 18.99
C SER A 145 20.45 0.33 17.54
N TYR A 146 20.76 -0.84 16.99
CA TYR A 146 20.45 -1.18 15.61
C TYR A 146 18.93 -1.15 15.41
N GLU A 147 18.17 -1.86 16.24
CA GLU A 147 16.70 -1.89 16.10
C GLU A 147 16.08 -0.49 16.16
N TRP A 148 16.53 0.35 17.09
CA TRP A 148 16.05 1.72 17.22
C TRP A 148 16.40 2.57 15.98
N PHE A 149 17.64 2.47 15.48
CA PHE A 149 18.10 3.21 14.30
C PHE A 149 17.41 2.79 13.01
N PHE A 150 16.86 1.58 12.91
CA PHE A 150 16.06 1.16 11.75
C PHE A 150 14.58 1.54 11.87
N ARG A 151 14.01 1.56 13.08
CA ARG A 151 12.60 1.87 13.31
C ARG A 151 12.29 3.36 13.20
N GLN A 152 13.10 4.23 13.80
CA GLN A 152 12.82 5.66 13.85
C GLN A 152 12.81 6.37 12.48
N PRO A 153 13.71 6.05 11.54
CA PRO A 153 13.63 6.58 10.18
C PRO A 153 12.34 6.20 9.46
N LYS A 154 11.81 4.98 9.69
CA LYS A 154 10.53 4.53 9.10
C LYS A 154 9.36 5.39 9.60
N ARG A 155 9.31 5.67 10.91
CA ARG A 155 8.32 6.59 11.52
C ARG A 155 8.42 8.00 10.94
N LEU A 156 9.63 8.53 10.78
CA LEU A 156 9.82 9.85 10.17
C LEU A 156 9.37 9.90 8.71
N LYS A 157 9.65 8.85 7.92
CA LYS A 157 9.16 8.71 6.53
C LYS A 157 7.64 8.59 6.47
N ALA A 158 7.02 7.97 7.47
CA ALA A 158 5.57 7.87 7.61
C ALA A 158 4.91 9.23 7.92
N ILE A 159 5.53 10.02 8.80
CA ILE A 159 5.03 11.35 9.22
C ILE A 159 5.24 12.39 8.12
N ASP A 160 6.43 12.41 7.53
CA ASP A 160 6.81 13.34 6.46
C ASP A 160 7.55 12.57 5.35
N PRO A 161 6.81 12.12 4.30
CA PRO A 161 7.39 11.37 3.20
C PRO A 161 8.44 12.14 2.39
N GLN A 162 8.45 13.48 2.49
CA GLN A 162 9.37 14.35 1.76
C GLN A 162 10.54 14.85 2.61
N ILE A 163 10.68 14.33 3.84
CA ILE A 163 11.76 14.72 4.73
C ILE A 163 13.13 14.43 4.10
N ASN A 164 13.95 15.47 4.00
CA ASN A 164 15.31 15.30 3.50
C ASN A 164 16.20 14.59 4.54
N THR A 165 17.32 14.03 4.08
CA THR A 165 18.25 13.28 4.93
C THR A 165 18.77 14.10 6.11
N GLN A 166 19.07 15.37 5.91
CA GLN A 166 19.61 16.27 6.92
C GLN A 166 18.58 16.52 8.05
N MET A 167 17.34 16.84 7.69
CA MET A 167 16.23 17.07 8.61
C MET A 167 15.86 15.79 9.35
N ARG A 168 15.86 14.65 8.65
CA ARG A 168 15.66 13.34 9.28
C ARG A 168 16.74 13.07 10.33
N ASN A 169 18.01 13.26 9.98
CA ASN A 169 19.12 13.07 10.91
C ASN A 169 19.02 14.02 12.11
N HIS A 170 18.70 15.29 11.88
CA HIS A 170 18.46 16.26 12.95
C HIS A 170 17.34 15.79 13.90
N LYS A 171 16.18 15.39 13.38
CA LYS A 171 15.08 14.86 14.20
C LYS A 171 15.47 13.61 14.99
N LEU A 172 16.25 12.70 14.40
CA LEU A 172 16.75 11.53 15.13
C LEU A 172 17.67 11.92 16.29
N LEU A 173 18.57 12.89 16.08
CA LEU A 173 19.46 13.38 17.13
C LEU A 173 18.67 14.02 18.28
N THR A 174 17.58 14.74 18.01
CA THR A 174 16.72 15.29 19.08
C THR A 174 16.05 14.23 19.96
N GLN A 175 16.01 12.97 19.49
CA GLN A 175 15.46 11.85 20.26
C GLN A 175 16.52 11.11 21.10
N MET A 176 17.78 11.56 21.07
CA MET A 176 18.88 11.00 21.86
C MET A 176 19.15 11.88 23.09
N PRO A 177 18.83 11.43 24.31
CA PRO A 177 19.05 12.22 25.51
C PRO A 177 20.54 12.24 25.91
N GLY A 178 21.16 13.42 25.99
CA GLY A 178 22.41 13.67 26.73
C GLY A 178 23.68 12.96 26.24
N GLU A 179 24.84 13.54 26.56
CA GLU A 179 26.21 13.21 26.11
C GLU A 179 26.47 13.24 24.60
N LEU A 180 25.63 12.69 23.72
CA LEU A 180 25.85 12.73 22.27
C LEU A 180 25.54 14.11 21.67
N GLU A 181 24.48 14.76 22.14
CA GLU A 181 24.14 16.16 21.79
C GLU A 181 25.24 17.12 22.26
N ASN A 182 25.77 16.90 23.48
CA ASN A 182 26.91 17.66 24.00
C ASN A 182 28.21 17.36 23.23
N ALA A 183 28.50 16.10 22.90
CA ALA A 183 29.71 15.71 22.17
C ALA A 183 29.72 16.21 20.72
N LEU A 184 28.55 16.32 20.08
CA LEU A 184 28.39 16.91 18.75
C LEU A 184 28.52 18.44 18.79
N ASN A 185 27.92 19.10 19.79
CA ASN A 185 28.03 20.56 19.96
C ASN A 185 29.45 21.00 20.39
N CYS A 186 30.16 20.20 21.18
CA CYS A 186 31.53 20.49 21.61
C CYS A 186 32.59 20.28 20.51
N ARG A 187 32.29 19.59 19.40
CA ARG A 187 33.22 19.38 18.27
C ARG A 187 33.09 20.43 17.16
N CYS A 188 32.05 21.26 17.20
CA CYS A 188 31.78 22.31 16.22
C CYS A 188 32.15 23.72 16.71
N ASN A 189 32.75 23.84 17.90
CA ASN A 189 33.44 25.03 18.42
C ASN A 189 34.94 24.79 18.45
#